data_AF-B9XHM0-F1
#
_entry.id   AF-B9XHM0-F1
#
_cell.length_a   1.000
_cell.length_b   1.000
_cell.length_c   1.000
_cell.angle_alpha   90.00
_cell.angle_beta   90.00
_cell.angle_gamma   90.00
#
_symmetry.space_group_name_H-M   'P 1'
#
loop_
_entity.id
_entity.type
_entity.pdbx_description
1 polymer ?
#
loop_
_entity_poly.entity_id
_entity_poly.type
_entity_poly.pdbx_seq_one_letter_code
_entity_poly.pdbx_strand_id
1 'polypeptide(L)'
;MRNAFAACVVAIAMLASTVHAQTGVTWNPGGPDPGLWSNPANWGGTVPVSGYKAFINNSTVGPCIVDGVAGGCQITIANGGGPSTLIVTNGGDLTAGDTNGDIHNIGWTQIGGSGTGSMIIENGGNVKFMLHLWVGQDPGGVGTLIMNGGTASVTNHPDGNWQLGSGGTGYIYMNGGTLFLLKWDGTNQVNGASHIDIAGGTIIVNGDKTGIINSLKDAGKITAYGGSGTLNIDYNNINPGKTTISAQGIGVSGRKIKSIEVNGGNVTIKYETTSGGMYHLESSASLSPASWATVPGSTVTASGTEEIFSFPIPSNEPTFFRVASP
;
A
#
# COMPACT_ATOMS: atom_id res chain seq x y z
N MET A 1 37.28 -0.99 -65.96
CA MET A 1 35.81 -1.14 -66.15
C MET A 1 35.41 -2.55 -65.76
N ARG A 2 34.54 -2.70 -64.75
CA ARG A 2 33.65 -3.87 -64.47
C ARG A 2 34.37 -5.18 -64.08
N ASN A 3 34.02 -5.95 -63.05
CA ASN A 3 32.90 -5.99 -62.11
C ASN A 3 33.32 -6.85 -60.88
N ALA A 4 32.71 -6.55 -59.74
CA ALA A 4 32.74 -7.29 -58.47
C ALA A 4 31.95 -8.62 -58.51
N PHE A 5 31.83 -9.28 -57.35
CA PHE A 5 31.13 -10.55 -56.95
C PHE A 5 32.13 -11.69 -56.67
N ALA A 6 32.15 -12.45 -55.58
CA ALA A 6 31.39 -12.62 -54.32
C ALA A 6 32.37 -13.38 -53.36
N ALA A 7 32.28 -13.47 -52.03
CA ALA A 7 31.12 -13.66 -51.18
C ALA A 7 31.47 -13.22 -49.73
N CYS A 8 30.70 -12.29 -49.16
CA CYS A 8 30.56 -12.14 -47.72
C CYS A 8 29.34 -12.95 -47.30
N VAL A 9 29.57 -14.09 -46.65
CA VAL A 9 28.52 -14.84 -45.96
C VAL A 9 28.23 -14.09 -44.66
N VAL A 10 27.32 -13.13 -44.72
CA VAL A 10 26.70 -12.57 -43.51
C VAL A 10 25.55 -13.49 -43.15
N ALA A 11 25.79 -14.34 -42.15
CA ALA A 11 24.73 -15.07 -41.47
C ALA A 11 23.86 -14.05 -40.73
N ILE A 12 22.75 -13.65 -41.34
CA ILE A 12 21.64 -13.01 -40.63
C ILE A 12 20.98 -14.11 -39.80
N ALA A 13 21.50 -14.35 -38.60
CA ALA A 13 20.76 -15.06 -37.57
C ALA A 13 19.59 -14.15 -37.20
N MET A 14 18.40 -14.48 -37.72
CA MET A 14 17.16 -13.94 -37.20
C MET A 14 17.10 -14.36 -35.73
N LEU A 15 17.33 -13.40 -34.83
CA LEU A 15 16.85 -13.48 -33.46
C LEU A 15 15.32 -13.57 -33.57
N ALA A 16 14.81 -14.80 -33.62
CA ALA A 16 13.43 -15.05 -33.31
C ALA A 16 13.27 -14.68 -31.83
N SER A 17 12.95 -13.42 -31.56
CA SER A 17 12.34 -13.03 -30.30
C SER A 17 11.09 -13.88 -30.18
N THR A 18 11.11 -14.88 -29.31
CA THR A 18 9.92 -15.60 -28.93
C THR A 18 9.01 -14.58 -28.26
N VAL A 19 8.02 -14.10 -29.03
CA VAL A 19 6.88 -13.37 -28.49
C VAL A 19 6.18 -14.38 -27.58
N HIS A 20 6.49 -14.33 -26.29
CA HIS A 20 5.81 -15.14 -25.30
C HIS A 20 4.42 -14.52 -25.10
N ALA A 21 3.46 -14.96 -25.90
CA ALA A 21 2.06 -14.62 -25.69
C ALA A 21 1.60 -15.29 -24.38
N GLN A 22 1.26 -14.47 -23.38
CA GLN A 22 0.70 -15.01 -22.14
C GLN A 22 -0.72 -15.52 -22.38
N THR A 23 -1.07 -16.63 -21.72
CA THR A 23 -2.44 -17.12 -21.71
C THR A 23 -3.25 -16.31 -20.71
N GLY A 24 -4.24 -15.56 -21.20
CA GLY A 24 -5.13 -14.78 -20.35
C GLY A 24 -6.13 -15.66 -19.60
N VAL A 25 -6.22 -15.51 -18.28
CA VAL A 25 -7.26 -16.12 -17.45
C VAL A 25 -7.95 -15.05 -16.63
N THR A 26 -9.28 -15.08 -16.62
CA THR A 26 -10.11 -14.06 -15.98
C THR A 26 -10.65 -14.57 -14.66
N TRP A 27 -10.56 -13.74 -13.62
CA TRP A 27 -11.20 -13.95 -12.35
C TRP A 27 -12.72 -13.93 -12.52
N ASN A 28 -13.36 -15.06 -12.20
CA ASN A 28 -14.79 -15.27 -12.31
C ASN A 28 -15.25 -16.18 -11.15
N PRO A 29 -15.30 -15.66 -9.91
CA PRO A 29 -15.66 -16.45 -8.75
C PRO A 29 -17.11 -16.92 -8.86
N GLY A 30 -17.29 -18.24 -8.82
CA GLY A 30 -18.59 -18.91 -8.90
C GLY A 30 -18.59 -20.34 -8.36
N GLY A 31 -17.47 -20.76 -7.75
CA GLY A 31 -17.29 -22.11 -7.21
C GLY A 31 -17.66 -22.25 -5.72
N PRO A 32 -17.41 -23.43 -5.12
CA PRO A 32 -17.75 -23.75 -3.73
C PRO A 32 -17.07 -22.85 -2.70
N ASP A 33 -15.84 -22.41 -2.98
CA ASP A 33 -15.08 -21.45 -2.18
C ASP A 33 -14.89 -20.17 -3.00
N PRO A 34 -15.93 -19.34 -3.15
CA PRO A 34 -15.82 -18.10 -3.92
C PRO A 34 -14.82 -17.18 -3.22
N GLY A 35 -13.99 -16.49 -4.01
CA GLY A 35 -13.03 -15.53 -3.46
C GLY A 35 -11.58 -16.03 -3.45
N LEU A 36 -11.31 -17.33 -3.27
CA LEU A 36 -9.94 -17.83 -3.16
C LEU A 36 -9.22 -17.95 -4.52
N TRP A 37 -8.03 -17.37 -4.63
CA TRP A 37 -7.14 -17.48 -5.80
C TRP A 37 -6.82 -18.93 -6.15
N SER A 38 -6.56 -19.76 -5.12
CA SER A 38 -6.15 -21.15 -5.24
C SER A 38 -7.25 -22.07 -5.79
N ASN A 39 -8.51 -21.62 -5.78
CA ASN A 39 -9.62 -22.39 -6.29
C ASN A 39 -9.74 -22.23 -7.82
N PRO A 40 -9.49 -23.30 -8.61
CA PRO A 40 -9.58 -23.22 -10.07
C PRO A 40 -10.99 -22.86 -10.57
N ALA A 41 -12.04 -23.17 -9.80
CA ALA A 41 -13.41 -22.82 -10.18
C ALA A 41 -13.69 -21.32 -10.16
N ASN A 42 -12.80 -20.51 -9.59
CA ASN A 42 -12.90 -19.06 -9.60
C ASN A 42 -12.17 -18.40 -10.78
N TRP A 43 -11.59 -19.20 -11.67
CA TRP A 43 -10.94 -18.72 -12.89
C TRP A 43 -11.71 -19.22 -14.11
N GLY A 44 -11.77 -18.42 -15.17
CA GLY A 44 -12.28 -18.83 -16.49
C GLY A 44 -11.36 -19.84 -17.20
N GLY A 45 -10.83 -20.82 -16.47
CA GLY A 45 -9.80 -21.75 -16.89
C GLY A 45 -9.07 -22.35 -15.69
N THR A 46 -7.75 -22.23 -15.67
CA THR A 46 -6.89 -22.70 -14.58
C THR A 46 -6.51 -21.56 -13.65
N VAL A 47 -6.07 -21.92 -12.44
CA VAL A 47 -5.34 -20.99 -11.56
C VAL A 47 -4.11 -20.47 -12.32
N PRO A 48 -3.92 -19.14 -12.43
CA PRO A 48 -2.79 -18.58 -13.15
C PRO A 48 -1.47 -18.87 -12.45
N VAL A 49 -0.51 -19.28 -13.26
CA VAL A 49 0.90 -19.52 -12.90
C VAL A 49 1.80 -18.89 -13.97
N SER A 50 3.10 -19.15 -13.96
CA SER A 50 3.98 -18.68 -15.04
C SER A 50 3.50 -19.10 -16.44
N GLY A 51 3.64 -18.19 -17.40
CA GLY A 51 3.05 -18.25 -18.73
C GLY A 51 1.65 -17.64 -18.83
N TYR A 52 1.02 -17.25 -17.71
CA TYR A 52 -0.33 -16.69 -17.68
C TYR A 52 -0.36 -15.20 -17.37
N LYS A 53 -1.47 -14.58 -17.76
CA LYS A 53 -1.89 -13.26 -17.32
C LYS A 53 -3.21 -13.37 -16.56
N ALA A 54 -3.20 -12.99 -15.29
CA ALA A 54 -4.37 -12.93 -14.44
C ALA A 54 -5.10 -11.59 -14.64
N PHE A 55 -6.36 -11.67 -15.07
CA PHE A 55 -7.26 -10.54 -15.23
C PHE A 55 -8.28 -10.52 -14.09
N ILE A 56 -8.08 -9.64 -13.12
CA ILE A 56 -9.00 -9.42 -11.99
C ILE A 56 -9.84 -8.20 -12.31
N ASN A 57 -10.94 -8.41 -13.04
CA ASN A 57 -11.68 -7.35 -13.76
C ASN A 57 -13.20 -7.36 -13.49
N ASN A 58 -13.64 -8.06 -12.47
CA ASN A 58 -15.06 -8.15 -12.13
C ASN A 58 -15.30 -8.22 -10.60
N SER A 59 -15.60 -7.09 -9.96
CA SER A 59 -15.93 -7.01 -8.53
C SER A 59 -17.36 -7.39 -8.17
N THR A 60 -18.29 -7.54 -9.13
CA THR A 60 -19.70 -7.81 -8.80
C THR A 60 -19.89 -9.15 -8.11
N VAL A 61 -18.83 -9.95 -8.05
CA VAL A 61 -18.78 -11.32 -7.54
C VAL A 61 -17.78 -11.49 -6.38
N GLY A 62 -17.23 -10.39 -5.85
CA GLY A 62 -16.38 -10.37 -4.65
C GLY A 62 -14.86 -10.25 -4.93
N PRO A 63 -14.05 -10.02 -3.88
CA PRO A 63 -12.59 -9.87 -4.02
C PRO A 63 -11.92 -11.18 -4.43
N CYS A 64 -10.78 -11.09 -5.10
CA CYS A 64 -9.83 -12.19 -5.22
C CYS A 64 -8.94 -12.21 -3.97
N ILE A 65 -8.78 -13.38 -3.34
CA ILE A 65 -8.16 -13.56 -2.02
C ILE A 65 -6.99 -14.52 -2.16
N VAL A 66 -5.81 -14.09 -1.71
CA VAL A 66 -4.60 -14.90 -1.62
C VAL A 66 -4.33 -15.17 -0.14
N ASP A 67 -4.56 -16.41 0.29
CA ASP A 67 -4.42 -16.91 1.66
C ASP A 67 -3.24 -17.89 1.85
N GLY A 68 -2.52 -18.17 0.77
CA GLY A 68 -1.31 -18.97 0.73
C GLY A 68 -0.39 -18.55 -0.41
N VAL A 69 0.45 -19.46 -0.91
CA VAL A 69 1.37 -19.18 -2.02
C VAL A 69 0.60 -19.06 -3.35
N ALA A 70 0.80 -17.95 -4.07
CA ALA A 70 0.16 -17.68 -5.35
C ALA A 70 1.06 -16.86 -6.30
N GLY A 71 0.71 -16.85 -7.58
CA GLY A 71 1.29 -15.96 -8.58
C GLY A 71 2.35 -16.62 -9.49
N GLY A 72 3.42 -15.88 -9.77
CA GLY A 72 4.39 -16.18 -10.83
C GLY A 72 3.89 -15.81 -12.23
N CYS A 73 2.84 -14.99 -12.32
CA CYS A 73 2.15 -14.61 -13.55
C CYS A 73 2.05 -13.09 -13.66
N GLN A 74 1.76 -12.56 -14.84
CA GLN A 74 1.39 -11.14 -14.95
C GLN A 74 0.05 -10.91 -14.28
N ILE A 75 -0.10 -9.81 -13.53
CA ILE A 75 -1.34 -9.49 -12.81
C ILE A 75 -1.87 -8.13 -13.25
N THR A 76 -3.14 -8.10 -13.61
CA THR A 76 -3.89 -6.87 -13.87
C THR A 76 -5.15 -6.82 -13.01
N ILE A 77 -5.38 -5.67 -12.37
CA ILE A 77 -6.59 -5.40 -11.59
C ILE A 77 -7.33 -4.25 -12.25
N ALA A 78 -8.61 -4.45 -12.58
CA ALA A 78 -9.47 -3.50 -13.27
C ALA A 78 -8.84 -2.92 -14.55
N ASN A 79 -8.31 -3.77 -15.42
CA ASN A 79 -7.87 -3.41 -16.76
C ASN A 79 -8.86 -3.93 -17.82
N GLY A 80 -9.69 -3.05 -18.37
CA GLY A 80 -10.68 -3.38 -19.40
C GLY A 80 -11.96 -4.01 -18.86
N GLY A 81 -12.23 -3.86 -17.55
CA GLY A 81 -13.43 -4.39 -16.90
C GLY A 81 -13.93 -3.52 -15.75
N GLY A 82 -14.86 -4.05 -14.96
CA GLY A 82 -15.46 -3.37 -13.83
C GLY A 82 -14.47 -3.13 -12.69
N PRO A 83 -14.89 -2.42 -11.62
CA PRO A 83 -14.08 -2.27 -10.43
C PRO A 83 -13.61 -3.64 -9.92
N SER A 84 -12.48 -3.71 -9.21
CA SER A 84 -11.95 -5.01 -8.75
C SER A 84 -11.00 -4.86 -7.58
N THR A 85 -10.94 -5.90 -6.73
CA THR A 85 -10.07 -5.93 -5.55
C THR A 85 -9.35 -7.26 -5.45
N LEU A 86 -8.03 -7.19 -5.22
CA LEU A 86 -7.20 -8.31 -4.79
C LEU A 86 -6.79 -8.09 -3.32
N ILE A 87 -6.95 -9.11 -2.49
CA ILE A 87 -6.59 -9.09 -1.06
C ILE A 87 -5.54 -10.17 -0.83
N VAL A 88 -4.40 -9.81 -0.24
CA VAL A 88 -3.39 -10.75 0.23
C VAL A 88 -3.48 -10.77 1.75
N THR A 89 -4.05 -11.85 2.28
CA THR A 89 -4.40 -11.97 3.71
C THR A 89 -3.19 -12.42 4.54
N ASN A 90 -3.35 -12.53 5.85
CA ASN A 90 -2.36 -13.17 6.71
C ASN A 90 -2.01 -14.59 6.20
N GLY A 91 -0.73 -14.87 5.97
CA GLY A 91 -0.26 -16.13 5.40
C GLY A 91 -0.25 -16.19 3.87
N GLY A 92 -0.85 -15.20 3.19
CA GLY A 92 -0.76 -15.04 1.75
C GLY A 92 0.64 -14.63 1.30
N ASP A 93 1.17 -15.29 0.27
CA ASP A 93 2.45 -14.97 -0.37
C ASP A 93 2.29 -14.90 -1.89
N LEU A 94 2.19 -13.67 -2.40
CA LEU A 94 1.95 -13.38 -3.82
C LEU A 94 3.25 -12.98 -4.52
N THR A 95 3.61 -13.72 -5.56
CA THR A 95 4.61 -13.29 -6.55
C THR A 95 3.90 -12.68 -7.75
N ALA A 96 3.92 -11.36 -7.89
CA ALA A 96 3.23 -10.63 -8.94
C ALA A 96 4.21 -10.25 -10.07
N GLY A 97 3.96 -10.76 -11.28
CA GLY A 97 4.85 -10.65 -12.43
C GLY A 97 5.44 -12.01 -12.83
N ASP A 98 5.45 -12.26 -14.13
CA ASP A 98 6.08 -13.45 -14.71
C ASP A 98 7.56 -13.16 -15.04
N THR A 99 8.45 -14.07 -14.67
CA THR A 99 9.89 -13.94 -14.94
C THR A 99 10.39 -14.92 -15.99
N ASN A 100 9.53 -15.78 -16.53
CA ASN A 100 9.92 -16.82 -17.49
C ASN A 100 9.66 -16.36 -18.93
N GLY A 101 10.50 -15.45 -19.42
CA GLY A 101 10.42 -14.96 -20.79
C GLY A 101 10.94 -13.53 -20.90
N ASP A 102 10.40 -12.78 -21.86
CA ASP A 102 10.66 -11.35 -22.00
C ASP A 102 9.96 -10.57 -20.88
N ILE A 103 10.66 -10.47 -19.75
CA ILE A 103 10.16 -9.86 -18.52
C ILE A 103 9.63 -8.44 -18.70
N HIS A 104 10.11 -7.67 -19.69
CA HIS A 104 9.60 -6.32 -19.93
C HIS A 104 8.14 -6.33 -20.38
N ASN A 105 7.71 -7.40 -21.04
CA ASN A 105 6.34 -7.57 -21.49
C ASN A 105 5.45 -8.30 -20.47
N ILE A 106 6.03 -9.12 -19.59
CA ILE A 106 5.27 -10.08 -18.77
C ILE A 106 5.50 -9.96 -17.24
N GLY A 107 6.54 -9.25 -16.80
CA GLY A 107 6.94 -9.13 -15.41
C GLY A 107 6.26 -8.00 -14.63
N TRP A 108 5.49 -7.15 -15.31
CA TRP A 108 4.81 -6.02 -14.68
C TRP A 108 3.49 -6.42 -14.01
N THR A 109 3.08 -5.61 -13.05
CA THR A 109 1.79 -5.67 -12.36
C THR A 109 1.09 -4.33 -12.47
N GLN A 110 -0.22 -4.36 -12.73
CA GLN A 110 -1.03 -3.15 -12.91
C GLN A 110 -2.23 -3.17 -11.97
N ILE A 111 -2.45 -2.07 -11.25
CA ILE A 111 -3.58 -1.85 -10.34
C ILE A 111 -4.38 -0.66 -10.86
N GLY A 112 -5.66 -0.88 -11.16
CA GLY A 112 -6.51 0.15 -11.76
C GLY A 112 -5.99 0.56 -13.13
N GLY A 113 -5.95 -0.40 -14.06
CA GLY A 113 -5.41 -0.18 -15.40
C GLY A 113 -6.18 0.89 -16.15
N SER A 114 -7.39 0.55 -16.60
CA SER A 114 -8.35 1.46 -17.26
C SER A 114 -9.66 1.63 -16.48
N GLY A 115 -9.83 0.90 -15.37
CA GLY A 115 -10.94 1.02 -14.43
C GLY A 115 -10.46 1.30 -13.01
N THR A 116 -11.35 1.08 -12.03
CA THR A 116 -11.06 1.31 -10.60
C THR A 116 -10.62 0.03 -9.91
N GLY A 117 -9.33 -0.11 -9.63
CA GLY A 117 -8.75 -1.33 -9.05
C GLY A 117 -8.07 -1.08 -7.72
N SER A 118 -8.18 -2.03 -6.80
CA SER A 118 -7.42 -2.00 -5.55
C SER A 118 -6.68 -3.30 -5.26
N MET A 119 -5.50 -3.17 -4.63
CA MET A 119 -4.81 -4.26 -3.96
C MET A 119 -4.70 -3.93 -2.47
N ILE A 120 -5.10 -4.87 -1.62
CA ILE A 120 -5.03 -4.75 -0.16
C ILE A 120 -4.05 -5.81 0.34
N ILE A 121 -3.05 -5.38 1.10
CA ILE A 121 -2.10 -6.27 1.78
C ILE A 121 -2.40 -6.17 3.27
N GLU A 122 -2.91 -7.25 3.83
CA GLU A 122 -3.24 -7.34 5.25
C GLU A 122 -2.00 -7.62 6.10
N ASN A 123 -2.16 -7.53 7.41
CA ASN A 123 -1.11 -7.91 8.32
C ASN A 123 -0.74 -9.39 8.14
N GLY A 124 0.56 -9.66 7.96
CA GLY A 124 1.08 -11.01 7.67
C GLY A 124 0.99 -11.45 6.21
N GLY A 125 0.46 -10.62 5.30
CA GLY A 125 0.54 -10.85 3.86
C GLY A 125 1.91 -10.43 3.28
N ASN A 126 2.36 -11.11 2.23
CA ASN A 126 3.62 -10.83 1.52
C ASN A 126 3.38 -10.69 0.02
N VAL A 127 3.91 -9.61 -0.60
CA VAL A 127 3.82 -9.38 -2.05
C VAL A 127 5.19 -9.02 -2.64
N LYS A 128 5.55 -9.69 -3.73
CA LYS A 128 6.75 -9.40 -4.52
C LYS A 128 6.34 -9.01 -5.93
N PHE A 129 6.49 -7.74 -6.29
CA PHE A 129 6.34 -7.25 -7.66
C PHE A 129 7.65 -7.45 -8.41
N MET A 130 7.67 -8.38 -9.36
CA MET A 130 8.90 -8.92 -9.95
C MET A 130 9.61 -7.98 -10.92
N LEU A 131 8.90 -7.01 -11.50
CA LEU A 131 9.52 -5.98 -12.34
C LEU A 131 8.89 -4.60 -12.11
N HIS A 132 7.74 -4.34 -12.72
CA HIS A 132 7.09 -3.04 -12.60
C HIS A 132 5.81 -3.11 -11.76
N LEU A 133 5.57 -2.04 -10.99
CA LEU A 133 4.28 -1.79 -10.34
C LEU A 133 3.67 -0.51 -10.90
N TRP A 134 2.60 -0.65 -11.67
CA TRP A 134 1.86 0.48 -12.23
C TRP A 134 0.52 0.63 -11.51
N VAL A 135 0.25 1.82 -10.96
CA VAL A 135 -0.99 2.10 -10.24
C VAL A 135 -1.67 3.30 -10.89
N GLY A 136 -2.87 3.11 -11.46
CA GLY A 136 -3.53 4.13 -12.26
C GLY A 136 -2.81 4.39 -13.59
N GLN A 137 -2.56 3.33 -14.36
CA GLN A 137 -1.66 3.43 -15.51
C GLN A 137 -2.32 4.12 -16.72
N ASP A 138 -3.50 3.67 -17.12
CA ASP A 138 -4.12 4.10 -18.38
C ASP A 138 -5.04 5.31 -18.15
N PRO A 139 -5.34 6.11 -19.18
CA PRO A 139 -6.29 7.22 -19.06
C PRO A 139 -7.63 6.78 -18.46
N GLY A 140 -8.07 7.46 -17.40
CA GLY A 140 -9.29 7.12 -16.66
C GLY A 140 -9.14 5.98 -15.63
N GLY A 141 -8.01 5.28 -15.61
CA GLY A 141 -7.69 4.27 -14.61
C GLY A 141 -7.50 4.89 -13.22
N VAL A 142 -8.06 4.24 -12.20
CA VAL A 142 -7.88 4.62 -10.80
C VAL A 142 -7.35 3.42 -10.03
N GLY A 143 -6.08 3.45 -9.67
CA GLY A 143 -5.41 2.38 -8.93
C GLY A 143 -5.23 2.74 -7.47
N THR A 144 -5.37 1.75 -6.58
CA THR A 144 -5.08 1.94 -5.15
C THR A 144 -4.35 0.74 -4.57
N LEU A 145 -3.16 0.95 -4.03
CA LEU A 145 -2.47 -0.02 -3.17
C LEU A 145 -2.69 0.37 -1.72
N ILE A 146 -3.21 -0.55 -0.91
CA ILE A 146 -3.45 -0.36 0.52
C ILE A 146 -2.59 -1.37 1.29
N MET A 147 -1.73 -0.87 2.17
CA MET A 147 -0.94 -1.71 3.08
C MET A 147 -1.45 -1.53 4.50
N ASN A 148 -2.23 -2.50 4.99
CA ASN A 148 -2.70 -2.57 6.38
C ASN A 148 -1.69 -3.26 7.31
N GLY A 149 -0.60 -3.77 6.75
CA GLY A 149 0.43 -4.53 7.43
C GLY A 149 1.30 -5.27 6.42
N GLY A 150 1.99 -6.33 6.87
CA GLY A 150 2.70 -7.24 5.99
C GLY A 150 3.91 -6.61 5.28
N THR A 151 4.33 -7.23 4.18
CA THR A 151 5.48 -6.79 3.38
C THR A 151 5.15 -6.73 1.90
N ALA A 152 5.60 -5.67 1.25
CA ALA A 152 5.56 -5.55 -0.20
C ALA A 152 6.94 -5.15 -0.71
N SER A 153 7.33 -5.65 -1.89
CA SER A 153 8.58 -5.22 -2.52
C SER A 153 8.42 -5.07 -4.02
N VAL A 154 8.92 -3.96 -4.57
CA VAL A 154 9.16 -3.82 -6.01
C VAL A 154 10.63 -4.18 -6.24
N THR A 155 10.86 -5.38 -6.77
CA THR A 155 12.11 -6.14 -6.60
C THR A 155 13.33 -5.51 -7.30
N ASN A 156 14.50 -6.08 -6.96
CA ASN A 156 15.85 -5.69 -7.38
C ASN A 156 16.18 -5.97 -8.86
N HIS A 157 15.20 -6.08 -9.77
CA HIS A 157 15.54 -6.08 -11.18
C HIS A 157 16.08 -4.69 -11.54
N PRO A 158 17.25 -4.54 -12.19
CA PRO A 158 17.81 -3.23 -12.55
C PRO A 158 16.80 -2.33 -13.28
N ASP A 159 15.96 -2.95 -14.10
CA ASP A 159 14.91 -2.25 -14.85
C ASP A 159 13.60 -2.09 -14.06
N GLY A 160 13.42 -2.83 -12.96
CA GLY A 160 12.22 -2.79 -12.13
C GLY A 160 11.91 -1.37 -11.65
N ASN A 161 10.65 -0.97 -11.73
CA ASN A 161 10.22 0.41 -11.50
C ASN A 161 8.80 0.45 -10.93
N TRP A 162 8.39 1.61 -10.44
CA TRP A 162 7.01 1.80 -10.01
C TRP A 162 6.56 3.21 -10.36
N GLN A 163 5.26 3.37 -10.56
CA GLN A 163 4.67 4.65 -10.91
C GLN A 163 3.20 4.72 -10.51
N LEU A 164 2.80 5.89 -10.03
CA LEU A 164 1.44 6.30 -9.81
C LEU A 164 1.02 7.29 -10.90
N GLY A 165 -0.06 6.97 -11.60
CA GLY A 165 -0.71 7.88 -12.53
C GLY A 165 0.05 8.16 -13.82
N SER A 166 0.58 7.15 -14.53
CA SER A 166 1.23 7.39 -15.84
C SER A 166 0.27 8.00 -16.87
N GLY A 167 -1.02 7.76 -16.72
CA GLY A 167 -2.11 8.31 -17.53
C GLY A 167 -3.42 8.46 -16.75
N GLY A 168 -3.61 7.66 -15.70
CA GLY A 168 -4.72 7.75 -14.75
C GLY A 168 -4.29 8.38 -13.41
N THR A 169 -4.90 7.90 -12.32
CA THR A 169 -4.60 8.34 -10.96
C THR A 169 -4.27 7.16 -10.07
N GLY A 170 -3.10 7.20 -9.41
CA GLY A 170 -2.66 6.14 -8.50
C GLY A 170 -2.60 6.62 -7.05
N TYR A 171 -2.98 5.72 -6.14
CA TYR A 171 -2.91 5.95 -4.70
C TYR A 171 -2.12 4.85 -4.01
N ILE A 172 -1.29 5.23 -3.03
CA ILE A 172 -0.74 4.31 -2.04
C ILE A 172 -1.18 4.78 -0.66
N TYR A 173 -1.82 3.91 0.10
CA TYR A 173 -2.15 4.12 1.50
C TYR A 173 -1.35 3.16 2.38
N MET A 174 -0.41 3.71 3.16
CA MET A 174 0.37 2.97 4.14
C MET A 174 -0.28 3.13 5.51
N ASN A 175 -1.08 2.14 5.91
CA ASN A 175 -1.69 2.05 7.26
C ASN A 175 -0.82 1.20 8.21
N GLY A 176 0.05 0.34 7.66
CA GLY A 176 0.96 -0.54 8.38
C GLY A 176 1.95 -1.24 7.44
N GLY A 177 2.83 -2.06 8.00
CA GLY A 177 3.75 -2.91 7.23
C GLY A 177 4.94 -2.17 6.62
N THR A 178 5.61 -2.82 5.66
CA THR A 178 6.81 -2.30 5.01
C THR A 178 6.76 -2.47 3.50
N LEU A 179 6.90 -1.35 2.77
CA LEU A 179 7.10 -1.32 1.33
C LEU A 179 8.57 -1.10 0.99
N PHE A 180 9.19 -2.07 0.33
CA PHE A 180 10.56 -1.96 -0.17
C PHE A 180 10.57 -1.56 -1.63
N LEU A 181 11.32 -0.49 -1.96
CA LEU A 181 11.49 -0.02 -3.32
C LEU A 181 12.97 -0.07 -3.70
N LEU A 182 13.30 -0.72 -4.82
CA LEU A 182 14.66 -0.73 -5.32
C LEU A 182 15.14 0.68 -5.66
N LYS A 183 14.30 1.46 -6.33
CA LYS A 183 14.64 2.80 -6.83
C LYS A 183 13.49 3.79 -6.70
N TRP A 184 13.88 5.05 -6.61
CA TRP A 184 13.03 6.23 -6.73
C TRP A 184 13.93 7.30 -7.35
N ASP A 185 13.72 7.61 -8.63
CA ASP A 185 14.57 8.59 -9.35
C ASP A 185 13.94 10.00 -9.37
N GLY A 186 12.70 10.13 -8.90
CA GLY A 186 11.97 11.39 -8.77
C GLY A 186 11.28 11.82 -10.07
N THR A 187 11.60 11.19 -11.19
CA THR A 187 10.98 11.44 -12.48
C THR A 187 9.83 10.47 -12.70
N ASN A 188 8.63 11.03 -12.87
CA ASN A 188 7.44 10.26 -13.21
C ASN A 188 7.01 9.17 -12.20
N GLN A 189 7.45 9.15 -10.94
CA GLN A 189 6.91 8.16 -9.97
C GLN A 189 5.55 8.54 -9.39
N VAL A 190 5.27 9.83 -9.16
CA VAL A 190 4.01 10.29 -8.57
C VAL A 190 3.45 11.44 -9.41
N ASN A 191 2.53 11.14 -10.32
CA ASN A 191 2.11 12.07 -11.37
C ASN A 191 0.68 12.58 -11.19
N GLY A 192 0.34 13.67 -11.87
CA GLY A 192 -1.04 14.11 -12.01
C GLY A 192 -1.70 14.36 -10.65
N ALA A 193 -2.84 13.72 -10.37
CA ALA A 193 -3.53 13.76 -9.09
C ALA A 193 -3.13 12.64 -8.11
N SER A 194 -2.13 11.83 -8.49
CA SER A 194 -1.67 10.69 -7.68
C SER A 194 -1.06 11.13 -6.36
N HIS A 195 -1.14 10.24 -5.38
CA HIS A 195 -0.85 10.57 -3.99
C HIS A 195 -0.37 9.36 -3.17
N ILE A 196 0.53 9.59 -2.23
CA ILE A 196 0.93 8.63 -1.21
C ILE A 196 0.55 9.21 0.15
N ASP A 197 -0.20 8.46 0.95
CA ASP A 197 -0.46 8.84 2.34
C ASP A 197 0.07 7.76 3.29
N ILE A 198 0.80 8.21 4.31
CA ILE A 198 1.40 7.35 5.33
C ILE A 198 0.73 7.68 6.67
N ALA A 199 -0.12 6.78 7.13
CA ALA A 199 -0.75 6.82 8.45
C ALA A 199 -0.18 5.75 9.40
N GLY A 200 0.65 4.85 8.86
CA GLY A 200 1.41 3.84 9.60
C GLY A 200 2.40 3.11 8.67
N GLY A 201 3.17 2.19 9.22
CA GLY A 201 4.17 1.43 8.45
C GLY A 201 5.36 2.26 7.98
N THR A 202 6.12 1.71 7.02
CA THR A 202 7.34 2.33 6.47
C THR A 202 7.52 2.07 4.99
N ILE A 203 8.09 3.04 4.27
CA ILE A 203 8.63 2.86 2.92
C ILE A 203 10.15 2.90 3.01
N ILE A 204 10.84 1.92 2.45
CA ILE A 204 12.31 1.83 2.46
C ILE A 204 12.83 1.79 1.03
N VAL A 205 13.73 2.70 0.70
CA VAL A 205 14.29 2.85 -0.65
C VAL A 205 15.81 2.84 -0.62
N ASN A 206 16.45 2.19 -1.59
CA ASN A 206 17.92 2.17 -1.67
C ASN A 206 18.50 3.55 -2.05
N GLY A 207 19.64 3.87 -1.44
CA GLY A 207 20.37 5.12 -1.65
C GLY A 207 19.75 6.31 -0.94
N ASP A 208 20.41 7.47 -1.06
CA ASP A 208 19.89 8.73 -0.53
C ASP A 208 18.82 9.30 -1.47
N LYS A 209 17.56 9.25 -1.02
CA LYS A 209 16.39 9.77 -1.71
C LYS A 209 15.75 10.96 -0.99
N THR A 210 16.42 11.49 0.04
CA THR A 210 15.88 12.56 0.88
C THR A 210 15.45 13.78 0.08
N GLY A 211 16.27 14.24 -0.89
CA GLY A 211 15.93 15.39 -1.75
C GLY A 211 14.68 15.18 -2.61
N ILE A 212 14.54 14.00 -3.21
CA ILE A 212 13.37 13.63 -4.03
C ILE A 212 12.11 13.58 -3.15
N ILE A 213 12.19 12.91 -2.01
CA ILE A 213 11.06 12.72 -1.11
C ILE A 213 10.62 14.06 -0.49
N ASN A 214 11.57 14.92 -0.10
CA ASN A 214 11.25 16.27 0.37
C ASN A 214 10.55 17.11 -0.70
N SER A 215 11.01 17.05 -1.95
CA SER A 215 10.37 17.76 -3.06
C SER A 215 8.91 17.30 -3.28
N LEU A 216 8.67 15.99 -3.19
CA LEU A 216 7.32 15.43 -3.32
C LEU A 216 6.43 15.75 -2.11
N LYS A 217 6.99 15.72 -0.90
CA LYS A 217 6.32 16.19 0.33
C LYS A 217 5.87 17.64 0.17
N ASP A 218 6.75 18.52 -0.27
CA ASP A 218 6.46 19.96 -0.39
C ASP A 218 5.46 20.24 -1.52
N ALA A 219 5.43 19.39 -2.55
CA ALA A 219 4.39 19.39 -3.59
C ALA A 219 3.06 18.75 -3.15
N GLY A 220 2.94 18.30 -1.89
CA GLY A 220 1.74 17.65 -1.36
C GLY A 220 1.45 16.28 -1.97
N LYS A 221 2.46 15.62 -2.57
CA LYS A 221 2.35 14.29 -3.20
C LYS A 221 2.55 13.12 -2.25
N ILE A 222 3.19 13.40 -1.12
CA ILE A 222 3.37 12.47 -0.03
C ILE A 222 2.91 13.20 1.23
N THR A 223 1.93 12.63 1.94
CA THR A 223 1.45 13.17 3.21
C THR A 223 1.58 12.16 4.34
N ALA A 224 1.56 12.69 5.56
CA ALA A 224 1.37 11.92 6.77
C ALA A 224 -0.06 12.15 7.27
N TYR A 225 -0.82 11.08 7.53
CA TYR A 225 -2.18 11.13 8.10
C TYR A 225 -3.12 12.13 7.39
N GLY A 226 -3.26 11.98 6.08
CA GLY A 226 -4.07 12.88 5.24
C GLY A 226 -3.59 14.34 5.21
N GLY A 227 -2.34 14.60 5.60
CA GLY A 227 -1.73 15.93 5.67
C GLY A 227 -1.74 16.56 7.07
N SER A 228 -2.29 15.88 8.07
CA SER A 228 -2.29 16.36 9.45
C SER A 228 -0.98 16.04 10.21
N GLY A 229 -0.26 14.98 9.82
CA GLY A 229 0.94 14.52 10.49
C GLY A 229 2.25 15.10 9.94
N THR A 230 3.37 14.58 10.44
CA THR A 230 4.72 14.89 9.94
C THR A 230 5.36 13.64 9.33
N LEU A 231 5.95 13.78 8.14
CA LEU A 231 6.79 12.74 7.57
C LEU A 231 8.17 12.76 8.24
N ASN A 232 8.61 11.59 8.71
CA ASN A 232 9.97 11.34 9.14
C ASN A 232 10.74 10.76 7.95
N ILE A 233 11.70 11.52 7.46
CA ILE A 233 12.53 11.13 6.31
C ILE A 233 13.94 10.94 6.84
N ASP A 234 14.35 9.69 6.95
CA ASP A 234 15.64 9.29 7.48
C ASP A 234 16.53 8.75 6.37
N TYR A 235 17.81 9.11 6.34
CA TYR A 235 18.81 8.44 5.51
C TYR A 235 19.93 7.90 6.38
N ASN A 236 20.26 6.62 6.15
CA ASN A 236 21.43 5.95 6.70
C ASN A 236 21.45 5.77 8.24
N ASN A 237 20.43 6.21 9.00
CA ASN A 237 20.41 6.00 10.45
C ASN A 237 19.59 4.77 10.86
N ILE A 238 18.36 4.63 10.36
CA ILE A 238 17.49 3.47 10.65
C ILE A 238 17.92 2.28 9.80
N ASN A 239 18.17 2.52 8.51
CA ASN A 239 18.60 1.52 7.56
C ASN A 239 19.87 2.01 6.84
N PRO A 240 21.06 1.46 7.14
CA PRO A 240 22.30 1.87 6.48
C PRO A 240 22.23 1.80 4.95
N GLY A 241 22.67 2.87 4.27
CA GLY A 241 22.66 3.00 2.81
C GLY A 241 21.27 3.18 2.18
N LYS A 242 20.22 3.41 2.98
CA LYS A 242 18.83 3.53 2.51
C LYS A 242 18.14 4.75 3.08
N THR A 243 17.14 5.24 2.36
CA THR A 243 16.17 6.21 2.87
C THR A 243 14.95 5.47 3.43
N THR A 244 14.54 5.82 4.64
CA THR A 244 13.35 5.31 5.32
C THR A 244 12.35 6.45 5.46
N ILE A 245 11.12 6.23 4.99
CA ILE A 245 10.00 7.15 5.16
C ILE A 245 9.04 6.51 6.15
N SER A 246 8.74 7.23 7.21
CA SER A 246 7.63 6.90 8.10
C SER A 246 6.81 8.15 8.36
N ALA A 247 5.64 7.98 8.95
CA ALA A 247 4.86 9.08 9.45
C ALA A 247 4.85 9.04 10.96
N GLN A 248 5.01 10.21 11.55
CA GLN A 248 4.46 10.47 12.84
C GLN A 248 3.13 11.16 12.59
N GLY A 249 2.09 10.76 13.30
CA GLY A 249 0.88 11.58 13.34
C GLY A 249 1.21 12.97 13.86
N ILE A 250 0.20 13.74 14.19
CA ILE A 250 0.39 14.63 15.34
C ILE A 250 0.50 13.71 16.56
N GLY A 251 1.65 13.03 16.66
CA GLY A 251 2.07 12.36 17.86
C GLY A 251 2.01 13.44 18.91
N VAL A 252 1.08 13.29 19.82
CA VAL A 252 0.91 14.12 20.99
C VAL A 252 2.13 13.91 21.88
N SER A 253 3.29 14.38 21.42
CA SER A 253 4.52 14.49 22.19
C SER A 253 4.15 15.25 23.46
N GLY A 254 3.98 14.50 24.55
CA GLY A 254 3.69 15.03 25.87
C GLY A 254 2.51 15.99 25.97
N ARG A 255 1.33 15.69 25.39
CA ARG A 255 0.15 16.48 25.73
C ARG A 255 -0.27 16.18 27.15
N LYS A 256 -0.18 17.21 27.97
CA LYS A 256 -0.44 17.11 29.39
C LYS A 256 -1.94 16.99 29.56
N ILE A 257 -2.40 15.99 30.31
CA ILE A 257 -3.62 16.19 31.07
C ILE A 257 -3.37 17.45 31.92
N LYS A 258 -4.12 18.51 31.62
CA LYS A 258 -3.96 19.84 32.23
C LYS A 258 -4.59 19.89 33.60
N SER A 259 -5.75 19.24 33.73
CA SER A 259 -6.42 19.04 35.00
C SER A 259 -7.27 17.78 34.95
N ILE A 260 -7.44 17.20 36.14
CA ILE A 260 -8.43 16.16 36.44
C ILE A 260 -9.26 16.72 37.59
N GLU A 261 -10.56 16.79 37.40
CA GLU A 261 -11.50 17.25 38.41
C GLU A 261 -12.53 16.15 38.67
N VAL A 262 -12.79 15.87 39.95
CA VAL A 262 -13.84 14.95 40.38
C VAL A 262 -14.92 15.78 41.06
N ASN A 263 -16.09 15.88 40.45
CA ASN A 263 -17.20 16.68 40.98
C ASN A 263 -18.54 16.06 40.60
N GLY A 264 -19.50 16.05 41.54
CA GLY A 264 -20.88 15.65 41.27
C GLY A 264 -21.05 14.24 40.70
N GLY A 265 -20.18 13.30 41.04
CA GLY A 265 -20.22 11.93 40.50
C GLY A 265 -19.55 11.74 39.14
N ASN A 266 -18.90 12.78 38.60
CA ASN A 266 -18.19 12.74 37.31
C ASN A 266 -16.69 12.99 37.48
N VAL A 267 -15.91 12.42 36.56
CA VAL A 267 -14.52 12.78 36.28
C VAL A 267 -14.52 13.69 35.05
N THR A 268 -13.87 14.83 35.17
CA THR A 268 -13.61 15.75 34.06
C THR A 268 -12.11 15.80 33.80
N ILE A 269 -11.72 15.46 32.57
CA ILE A 269 -10.33 15.50 32.13
C ILE A 269 -10.20 16.61 31.09
N LYS A 270 -9.33 17.56 31.36
CA LYS A 270 -8.91 18.58 30.41
C LYS A 270 -7.56 18.20 29.83
N TYR A 271 -7.43 18.22 28.51
CA TYR A 271 -6.20 17.86 27.83
C TYR A 271 -5.91 18.80 26.67
N GLU A 272 -4.63 18.98 26.39
CA GLU A 272 -4.19 19.76 25.23
C GLU A 272 -4.60 19.06 23.94
N THR A 273 -4.95 19.84 22.92
CA THR A 273 -5.28 19.39 21.57
C THR A 273 -4.70 20.33 20.53
N THR A 274 -4.73 19.92 19.27
CA THR A 274 -4.39 20.76 18.11
C THR A 274 -5.57 20.69 17.17
N SER A 275 -5.98 21.87 16.71
CA SER A 275 -7.06 22.02 15.75
C SER A 275 -6.87 21.09 14.55
N GLY A 276 -7.93 20.35 14.21
CA GLY A 276 -7.95 19.35 13.13
C GLY A 276 -7.47 17.95 13.52
N GLY A 277 -6.85 17.76 14.69
CA GLY A 277 -6.48 16.42 15.18
C GLY A 277 -7.69 15.66 15.76
N MET A 278 -7.70 14.34 15.63
CA MET A 278 -8.67 13.49 16.33
C MET A 278 -8.10 12.99 17.66
N TYR A 279 -8.92 12.98 18.70
CA TYR A 279 -8.54 12.59 20.06
C TYR A 279 -9.61 11.72 20.67
N HIS A 280 -9.23 10.81 21.56
CA HIS A 280 -10.13 10.14 22.49
C HIS A 280 -9.45 9.83 23.81
N LEU A 281 -10.23 9.57 24.85
CA LEU A 281 -9.73 9.02 26.11
C LEU A 281 -9.77 7.51 26.05
N GLU A 282 -8.78 6.87 26.64
CA GLU A 282 -8.77 5.43 26.87
C GLU A 282 -8.64 5.16 28.36
N SER A 283 -9.25 4.07 28.79
CA SER A 283 -9.22 3.57 30.17
C SER A 283 -8.61 2.18 30.24
N SER A 284 -7.96 1.88 31.36
CA SER A 284 -7.48 0.53 31.68
C SER A 284 -7.64 0.23 33.18
N ALA A 285 -7.91 -1.02 33.52
CA ALA A 285 -7.96 -1.49 34.91
C ALA A 285 -6.58 -1.84 35.49
N SER A 286 -5.55 -1.96 34.65
CA SER A 286 -4.18 -2.27 35.08
C SER A 286 -3.15 -1.53 34.23
N LEU A 287 -2.03 -1.14 34.83
CA LEU A 287 -0.86 -0.65 34.10
C LEU A 287 0.09 -1.78 33.66
N SER A 288 -0.10 -3.01 34.17
CA SER A 288 0.70 -4.17 33.78
C SER A 288 -0.02 -5.50 34.07
N PRO A 289 -0.36 -6.30 33.05
CA PRO A 289 -0.41 -5.91 31.64
C PRO A 289 -1.52 -4.87 31.42
N ALA A 290 -1.24 -3.83 30.63
CA ALA A 290 -2.23 -2.82 30.31
C ALA A 290 -3.10 -3.27 29.12
N SER A 291 -4.42 -3.14 29.28
CA SER A 291 -5.40 -3.30 28.21
C SER A 291 -6.25 -2.04 28.13
N TRP A 292 -6.04 -1.24 27.09
CA TRP A 292 -6.66 0.07 26.94
C TRP A 292 -7.91 -0.02 26.08
N ALA A 293 -9.01 0.56 26.55
CA ALA A 293 -10.27 0.66 25.82
C ALA A 293 -10.76 2.11 25.77
N THR A 294 -11.27 2.54 24.61
CA THR A 294 -11.82 3.88 24.42
C THR A 294 -12.96 4.16 25.39
N VAL A 295 -12.91 5.30 26.08
CA VAL A 295 -14.01 5.79 26.90
C VAL A 295 -15.15 6.22 25.97
N PRO A 296 -16.36 5.66 26.11
CA PRO A 296 -17.48 5.94 25.22
C PRO A 296 -17.76 7.44 25.10
N GLY A 297 -17.92 7.92 23.86
CA GLY A 297 -18.24 9.32 23.57
C GLY A 297 -17.06 10.30 23.65
N SER A 298 -15.85 9.85 23.99
CA SER A 298 -14.68 10.74 24.13
C SER A 298 -14.00 11.10 22.81
N THR A 299 -14.41 10.50 21.69
CA THR A 299 -13.82 10.79 20.37
C THR A 299 -14.23 12.16 19.86
N VAL A 300 -13.26 13.02 19.59
CA VAL A 300 -13.47 14.40 19.12
C VAL A 300 -12.46 14.77 18.04
N THR A 301 -12.91 15.48 17.01
CA THR A 301 -12.01 16.25 16.15
C THR A 301 -11.84 17.62 16.77
N ALA A 302 -10.67 17.89 17.34
CA ALA A 302 -10.45 19.10 18.10
C ALA A 302 -10.55 20.34 17.22
N SER A 303 -11.23 21.36 17.71
CA SER A 303 -11.33 22.65 17.02
C SER A 303 -10.28 23.65 17.47
N GLY A 304 -9.69 23.44 18.67
CA GLY A 304 -8.77 24.37 19.31
C GLY A 304 -7.59 23.68 19.98
N THR A 305 -7.00 24.38 20.96
CA THR A 305 -5.78 23.96 21.65
C THR A 305 -6.04 23.10 22.89
N GLU A 306 -7.29 22.97 23.32
CA GLU A 306 -7.70 22.18 24.48
C GLU A 306 -9.07 21.56 24.24
N GLU A 307 -9.28 20.37 24.82
CA GLU A 307 -10.59 19.72 24.90
C GLU A 307 -10.88 19.34 26.35
N ILE A 308 -12.16 19.34 26.70
CA ILE A 308 -12.66 18.98 28.02
C ILE A 308 -13.67 17.86 27.83
N PHE A 309 -13.45 16.74 28.52
CA PHE A 309 -14.39 15.63 28.50
C PHE A 309 -14.77 15.23 29.92
N SER A 310 -16.08 15.15 30.17
CA SER A 310 -16.66 14.76 31.45
C SER A 310 -17.44 13.46 31.29
N PHE A 311 -17.21 12.52 32.21
CA PHE A 311 -17.87 11.22 32.22
C PHE A 311 -18.12 10.74 33.66
N PRO A 312 -19.08 9.84 33.89
CA PRO A 312 -19.35 9.30 35.22
C PRO A 312 -18.10 8.67 35.83
N ILE A 313 -17.96 8.78 37.16
CA ILE A 313 -16.91 8.08 37.90
C ILE A 313 -17.03 6.58 37.59
N PRO A 314 -15.94 5.92 37.14
CA PRO A 314 -15.92 4.48 36.94
C PRO A 314 -16.24 3.74 38.24
N SER A 315 -16.54 2.44 38.17
CA SER A 315 -16.74 1.58 39.35
C SER A 315 -15.68 1.79 40.46
N ASN A 316 -15.95 1.32 41.68
CA ASN A 316 -15.07 1.43 42.86
C ASN A 316 -13.64 0.84 42.72
N GLU A 317 -13.27 0.33 41.55
CA GLU A 317 -11.94 -0.19 41.24
C GLU A 317 -11.04 0.91 40.65
N PRO A 318 -9.73 0.92 40.97
CA PRO A 318 -8.77 1.84 40.36
C PRO A 318 -8.81 1.75 38.82
N THR A 319 -9.02 2.89 38.17
CA THR A 319 -9.03 3.01 36.71
C THR A 319 -7.97 4.02 36.27
N PHE A 320 -7.17 3.64 35.27
CA PHE A 320 -6.14 4.46 34.67
C PHE A 320 -6.66 5.07 33.37
N PHE A 321 -6.24 6.30 33.08
CA PHE A 321 -6.66 7.01 31.86
C PHE A 321 -5.45 7.50 31.07
N ARG A 322 -5.61 7.54 29.74
CA ARG A 322 -4.70 8.24 28.83
C ARG A 322 -5.47 8.93 27.72
N VAL A 323 -4.86 9.93 27.11
CA VAL A 323 -5.32 10.53 25.86
C VAL A 323 -4.64 9.80 24.71
N ALA A 324 -5.40 9.43 23.69
CA ALA A 324 -4.90 8.82 22.47
C ALA A 324 -5.41 9.57 21.24
N SER A 325 -4.72 9.41 20.12
CA SER A 325 -5.21 9.73 18.78
C SER A 325 -5.52 8.40 18.09
N PRO A 326 -6.64 8.27 17.38
CA PRO A 326 -6.86 7.18 16.44
C PRO A 326 -5.73 7.13 15.39
#